data_AF-A0A671EJB9-F1
#
_entry.id   AF-A0A671EJB9-F1
#
_cell.length_a   1.000
_cell.length_b   1.000
_cell.length_c   1.000
_cell.angle_alpha   90.00
_cell.angle_beta   90.00
_cell.angle_gamma   90.00
#
_symmetry.space_group_name_H-M   'P 1'
#
loop_
_entity.id
_entity.type
_entity.pdbx_description
1 polymer ?
#
loop_
_entity_poly.entity_id
_entity_poly.type
_entity_poly.pdbx_seq_one_letter_code
_entity_poly.pdbx_strand_id
1 'polypeptide(L)'
;MQRHYVMYYEMSYGLNVEMHKQAEIVKRLSGICAQIIPFLTQEHQQQVLQAVERAKQVTVGELNSLIGQQLQPLSHHAPPVPLTPRVPVGTKSHLLFGRPPHIFLCQMWGQLGRGTLGE
;
A
#
# COMPACT_ATOMS: atom_id res chain seq x y z
N MET A 1 -8.92 24.98 11.54
CA MET A 1 -8.93 23.52 11.83
C MET A 1 -9.83 22.72 10.88
N GLN A 2 -11.08 23.15 10.62
CA GLN A 2 -12.03 22.44 9.76
C GLN A 2 -11.54 22.18 8.32
N ARG A 3 -10.82 23.12 7.70
CA ARG A 3 -10.27 22.95 6.34
C ARG A 3 -9.31 21.78 6.21
N HIS A 4 -8.40 21.61 7.18
CA HIS A 4 -7.49 20.47 7.20
C HIS A 4 -8.25 19.15 7.38
N TYR A 5 -9.29 19.15 8.20
CA TYR A 5 -10.12 17.95 8.41
C TYR A 5 -10.81 17.50 7.12
N VAL A 6 -11.41 18.43 6.37
CA VAL A 6 -12.05 18.13 5.08
C VAL A 6 -11.02 17.63 4.06
N MET A 7 -9.88 18.29 3.94
CA MET A 7 -8.79 17.88 3.04
C MET A 7 -8.30 16.46 3.33
N TYR A 8 -8.08 16.12 4.60
CA TYR A 8 -7.70 14.75 4.97
C TYR A 8 -8.81 13.76 4.64
N TYR A 9 -10.08 14.09 4.89
CA TYR A 9 -11.19 13.19 4.59
C TYR A 9 -11.28 12.85 3.10
N GLU A 10 -11.23 13.86 2.22
CA GLU A 10 -11.30 13.68 0.77
C GLU A 10 -10.11 12.87 0.24
N MET A 11 -8.89 13.23 0.66
CA MET A 11 -7.68 12.50 0.29
C MET A 11 -7.76 11.02 0.70
N SER A 12 -8.21 10.78 1.92
CA SER A 12 -8.29 9.43 2.49
C SER A 12 -9.33 8.58 1.80
N TYR A 13 -10.47 9.17 1.45
CA TYR A 13 -11.50 8.49 0.70
C TYR A 13 -10.99 8.11 -0.70
N GLY A 14 -10.31 9.03 -1.39
CA GLY A 14 -9.68 8.75 -2.68
C GLY A 14 -8.65 7.62 -2.62
N LEU A 15 -7.74 7.69 -1.63
CA LEU A 15 -6.75 6.63 -1.39
C LEU A 15 -7.41 5.29 -1.05
N ASN A 16 -8.48 5.30 -0.27
CA ASN A 16 -9.21 4.09 0.12
C ASN A 16 -9.89 3.40 -1.07
N VAL A 17 -10.53 4.17 -1.96
CA VAL A 17 -11.15 3.64 -3.18
C VAL A 17 -10.08 3.06 -4.11
N GLU A 18 -9.00 3.80 -4.36
CA GLU A 18 -7.95 3.31 -5.27
C GLU A 18 -7.26 2.07 -4.68
N MET A 19 -7.05 2.02 -3.36
CA MET A 19 -6.48 0.85 -2.71
C MET A 19 -7.37 -0.40 -2.87
N HIS A 20 -8.69 -0.29 -2.66
CA HIS A 20 -9.61 -1.40 -2.91
C HIS A 20 -9.63 -1.84 -4.38
N LYS A 21 -9.56 -0.88 -5.31
CA LYS A 21 -9.48 -1.18 -6.74
C LYS A 21 -8.21 -1.97 -7.08
N GLN A 22 -7.06 -1.57 -6.57
CA GLN A 22 -5.81 -2.31 -6.76
C GLN A 22 -5.88 -3.72 -6.15
N ALA A 23 -6.48 -3.88 -4.96
CA ALA A 23 -6.67 -5.18 -4.34
C ALA A 23 -7.52 -6.13 -5.21
N GLU A 24 -8.63 -5.64 -5.78
CA GLU A 24 -9.47 -6.42 -6.69
C GLU A 24 -8.76 -6.77 -8.00
N ILE A 25 -7.94 -5.87 -8.55
CA ILE A 25 -7.10 -6.16 -9.71
C ILE A 25 -6.12 -7.30 -9.40
N VAL A 26 -5.39 -7.21 -8.29
CA VAL A 26 -4.43 -8.24 -7.85
C VAL A 26 -5.13 -9.59 -7.66
N LYS A 27 -6.33 -9.60 -7.07
CA LYS A 27 -7.14 -10.81 -6.91
C LYS A 27 -7.50 -11.45 -8.24
N ARG A 28 -7.98 -10.66 -9.21
CA ARG A 28 -8.33 -11.14 -10.55
C ARG A 28 -7.11 -11.67 -11.30
N LEU A 29 -6.00 -10.95 -11.27
CA LEU A 29 -4.74 -11.39 -11.90
C LEU A 29 -4.21 -12.68 -11.28
N SER A 30 -4.25 -12.80 -9.95
CA SER A 30 -3.86 -14.02 -9.24
C SER A 30 -4.75 -15.20 -9.63
N GLY A 31 -6.07 -14.98 -9.75
CA GLY A 31 -7.02 -15.97 -10.21
C GLY A 31 -6.75 -16.44 -11.66
N ILE A 32 -6.46 -15.50 -12.57
CA ILE A 32 -6.08 -15.83 -13.95
C ILE A 32 -4.79 -16.68 -13.97
N CYS A 33 -3.78 -16.30 -13.17
CA CYS A 33 -2.53 -17.05 -13.11
C CYS A 33 -2.75 -18.49 -12.59
N ALA A 34 -3.57 -18.65 -11.54
CA ALA A 34 -3.95 -19.97 -11.02
C ALA A 34 -4.65 -20.85 -12.06
N GLN A 35 -5.48 -20.26 -12.93
CA GLN A 35 -6.14 -20.98 -14.01
C GLN A 35 -5.18 -21.39 -15.13
N ILE A 36 -4.13 -20.61 -15.41
CA ILE A 36 -3.17 -20.89 -16.48
C ILE A 36 -2.15 -21.96 -16.07
N ILE A 37 -1.72 -21.99 -14.80
CA ILE A 37 -0.66 -22.89 -14.30
C ILE A 37 -0.87 -24.36 -14.70
N PRO A 38 -2.06 -24.98 -14.56
CA PRO A 38 -2.28 -26.38 -14.93
C PRO A 38 -2.01 -26.71 -16.40
N PHE A 39 -2.00 -25.71 -17.28
CA PHE A 39 -1.74 -25.89 -18.73
C PHE A 39 -0.26 -25.80 -19.10
N LEU A 40 0.63 -25.47 -18.15
CA LEU A 40 2.06 -25.37 -18.36
C LEU A 40 2.78 -26.70 -18.08
N THR A 41 3.99 -26.88 -18.61
CA THR A 41 4.86 -28.01 -18.27
C THR A 41 5.33 -27.90 -16.81
N GLN A 42 5.63 -29.04 -16.15
CA GLN A 42 5.98 -29.03 -14.71
C GLN A 42 7.11 -28.06 -14.32
N GLU A 43 8.14 -27.92 -15.17
CA GLU A 43 9.22 -26.97 -14.92
C GLU A 43 8.71 -25.51 -14.89
N HIS A 44 7.90 -25.13 -15.88
CA HIS A 44 7.32 -23.79 -15.95
C HIS A 44 6.27 -23.55 -14.86
N GLN A 45 5.52 -24.58 -14.45
CA GLN A 45 4.57 -24.45 -13.34
C GLN A 45 5.27 -23.95 -12.08
N GLN A 46 6.39 -24.58 -11.72
CA GLN A 46 7.12 -24.26 -10.50
C GLN A 46 7.78 -22.89 -10.56
N GLN A 47 8.33 -22.50 -11.73
CA GLN A 47 8.85 -21.16 -11.96
C GLN A 47 7.77 -20.07 -11.83
N VAL A 48 6.60 -20.29 -12.43
CA VAL A 48 5.49 -19.33 -12.37
C VAL A 48 4.94 -19.20 -10.95
N LEU A 49 4.73 -20.32 -10.25
CA LEU A 49 4.32 -20.33 -8.84
C LEU A 49 5.27 -19.52 -7.96
N GLN A 50 6.58 -19.75 -8.12
CA GLN A 50 7.60 -19.02 -7.37
C GLN A 50 7.62 -17.53 -7.72
N ALA A 51 7.50 -17.18 -9.00
CA ALA A 51 7.49 -15.80 -9.45
C ALA A 51 6.26 -15.03 -8.94
N VAL A 52 5.08 -15.64 -8.96
CA VAL A 52 3.83 -15.04 -8.46
C VAL A 52 3.90 -14.82 -6.95
N GLU A 53 4.43 -15.79 -6.20
CA GLU A 53 4.53 -15.65 -4.74
C GLU A 53 5.54 -14.56 -4.35
N ARG A 54 6.66 -14.45 -5.06
CA ARG A 54 7.57 -13.30 -4.90
C ARG A 54 6.87 -11.99 -5.25
N ALA A 55 6.14 -11.92 -6.36
CA ALA A 55 5.49 -10.68 -6.80
C ALA A 55 4.44 -10.17 -5.81
N LYS A 56 3.82 -11.06 -5.03
CA LYS A 56 2.90 -10.69 -3.93
C LYS A 56 3.61 -10.13 -2.70
N GLN A 57 4.91 -10.40 -2.53
CA GLN A 57 5.71 -9.95 -1.39
C GLN A 57 6.30 -8.56 -1.68
N VAL A 58 5.66 -7.52 -1.15
CA VAL A 58 6.16 -6.15 -1.24
C VAL A 58 6.87 -5.77 0.05
N THR A 59 8.15 -5.43 -0.04
CA THR A 59 8.97 -5.03 1.11
C THR A 59 8.79 -3.54 1.40
N VAL A 60 8.96 -3.13 2.66
CA VAL A 60 8.90 -1.71 3.06
C VAL A 60 9.91 -0.84 2.30
N GLY A 61 11.09 -1.39 1.98
CA GLY A 61 12.10 -0.69 1.17
C GLY A 61 11.63 -0.41 -0.26
N GLU A 62 10.97 -1.38 -0.90
CA GLU A 62 10.42 -1.23 -2.25
C GLU A 62 9.24 -0.26 -2.25
N LEU A 63 8.35 -0.38 -1.26
CA LEU A 63 7.24 0.55 -1.06
C LEU A 63 7.73 1.99 -0.90
N ASN A 64 8.73 2.22 -0.05
CA ASN A 64 9.30 3.54 0.15
C ASN A 64 9.96 4.10 -1.12
N SER A 65 10.61 3.25 -1.92
CA SER A 65 11.21 3.63 -3.20
C SER A 65 10.14 4.03 -4.24
N LEU A 66 9.02 3.31 -4.31
CA LEU A 66 7.90 3.63 -5.20
C LEU A 66 7.22 4.95 -4.83
N ILE A 67 6.96 5.16 -3.53
CA ILE A 67 6.39 6.43 -3.03
C ILE A 67 7.34 7.60 -3.33
N GLY A 68 8.65 7.42 -3.11
CA GLY A 68 9.67 8.41 -3.42
C GLY A 68 9.68 8.82 -4.89
N GLN A 69 9.57 7.86 -5.81
CA GLN A 69 9.51 8.12 -7.25
C GLN A 69 8.22 8.87 -7.66
N GLN A 70 7.08 8.52 -7.07
CA GLN A 70 5.80 9.18 -7.39
C GLN A 70 5.71 10.62 -6.86
N LEU A 71 6.48 10.97 -5.83
CA LEU A 71 6.56 12.32 -5.27
C LEU A 71 7.56 13.23 -6.00
N GLN A 72 8.47 12.68 -6.82
CA GLN A 72 9.48 13.46 -7.56
C GLN A 72 8.95 14.44 -8.63
N PRO A 73 7.76 14.29 -9.25
CA PRO A 73 7.26 15.29 -10.20
C PRO A 73 6.96 16.65 -9.54
N LEU A 74 6.76 16.72 -8.22
CA LEU A 74 6.42 17.98 -7.54
C LEU A 74 7.64 18.91 -7.27
N SER A 75 8.87 18.46 -7.51
CA SER A 75 10.08 19.21 -7.13
C SER A 75 10.62 20.21 -8.17
N HIS A 76 9.96 20.41 -9.33
CA HIS A 76 10.44 21.40 -10.31
C HIS A 76 10.14 22.87 -9.95
N HIS A 77 9.55 23.17 -8.78
CA HIS A 77 9.25 24.56 -8.42
C HIS A 77 9.33 24.86 -6.91
N ALA A 78 10.48 24.65 -6.26
CA ALA A 78 10.80 25.36 -5.03
C ALA A 78 12.32 25.35 -4.74
N PRO A 79 12.99 26.52 -4.63
CA PRO A 79 14.38 26.59 -4.16
C PRO A 79 14.47 26.25 -2.65
N PRO A 80 15.60 25.67 -2.20
CA PRO A 80 15.72 25.10 -0.85
C PRO A 80 15.92 26.19 0.21
N VAL A 81 15.12 26.14 1.28
CA VAL A 81 15.38 26.88 2.52
C VAL A 81 15.72 25.87 3.62
N PRO A 82 16.89 25.96 4.27
CA PRO A 82 17.26 25.09 5.38
C PRO A 82 16.68 25.63 6.70
N LEU A 83 16.50 24.74 7.68
CA LEU A 83 16.71 24.90 9.15
C LEU A 83 15.82 23.89 9.93
N THR A 84 16.39 22.76 10.37
CA THR A 84 16.75 22.42 11.77
C THR A 84 15.70 21.62 12.59
N PRO A 85 16.10 20.84 13.62
CA PRO A 85 15.50 19.53 13.94
C PRO A 85 14.71 19.41 15.28
N ARG A 86 13.79 18.42 15.28
CA ARG A 86 13.36 17.48 16.36
C ARG A 86 12.83 17.99 17.72
N VAL A 87 11.63 17.51 18.11
CA VAL A 87 11.30 17.11 19.51
C VAL A 87 10.17 16.04 19.53
N PRO A 88 10.07 15.19 20.59
CA PRO A 88 9.54 13.81 20.49
C PRO A 88 8.21 13.53 21.21
N VAL A 89 7.66 12.35 20.87
CA VAL A 89 6.77 11.39 21.58
C VAL A 89 5.94 11.85 22.79
N GLY A 90 4.61 11.62 22.71
CA GLY A 90 3.71 11.71 23.85
C GLY A 90 2.35 11.03 23.59
N THR A 91 2.08 10.01 24.42
CA THR A 91 0.80 9.47 24.89
C THR A 91 -0.16 8.67 23.98
N LYS A 92 -0.43 7.45 24.47
CA LYS A 92 -1.38 6.45 24.00
C LYS A 92 -2.80 6.71 24.54
N SER A 93 -3.77 6.14 23.82
CA SER A 93 -5.04 5.60 24.34
C SER A 93 -6.17 6.58 24.68
N HIS A 94 -6.92 7.02 23.67
CA HIS A 94 -8.40 6.97 23.68
C HIS A 94 -8.94 7.33 22.29
N LEU A 95 -10.15 6.85 21.98
CA LEU A 95 -10.94 7.07 20.75
C LEU A 95 -10.73 6.04 19.62
N LEU A 96 -11.50 4.95 19.72
CA LEU A 96 -11.86 4.06 18.60
C LEU A 96 -12.87 4.70 17.61
N PHE A 97 -13.04 6.02 17.64
CA PHE A 97 -13.83 6.78 16.67
C PHE A 97 -12.97 7.97 16.22
N GLY A 98 -12.40 7.89 15.02
CA GLY A 98 -11.49 8.90 14.49
C GLY A 98 -10.04 8.43 14.29
N ARG A 99 -9.82 7.14 14.01
CA ARG A 99 -8.50 6.68 13.60
C ARG A 99 -8.08 7.44 12.34
N PRO A 100 -6.89 8.06 12.33
CA PRO A 100 -6.41 8.74 11.16
C PRO A 100 -6.30 7.73 10.00
N PRO A 101 -6.59 8.17 8.78
CA PRO A 101 -6.78 7.32 7.60
C PRO A 101 -5.59 6.40 7.29
N HIS A 102 -4.37 6.84 7.63
CA HIS A 102 -3.17 6.01 7.50
C HIS A 102 -3.20 4.75 8.35
N ILE A 103 -3.86 4.77 9.52
CA ILE A 103 -4.01 3.59 10.36
C ILE A 103 -5.04 2.62 9.78
N PHE A 104 -6.09 3.13 9.12
CA PHE A 104 -7.06 2.28 8.42
C PHE A 104 -6.41 1.59 7.21
N LEU A 105 -5.64 2.34 6.42
CA LEU A 105 -4.83 1.81 5.32
C LEU A 105 -3.79 0.79 5.80
N CYS A 106 -3.02 1.06 6.86
CA CYS A 106 -2.06 0.10 7.41
C CYS A 106 -2.73 -1.16 7.96
N GLN A 107 -3.88 -1.04 8.62
CA GLN A 107 -4.59 -2.17 9.21
C GLN A 107 -5.22 -3.06 8.12
N MET A 108 -5.73 -2.45 7.06
CA MET A 108 -6.33 -3.12 5.91
C MET A 108 -5.27 -3.73 4.98
N TRP A 109 -4.15 -3.05 4.73
CA TRP A 109 -3.00 -3.64 4.05
C TRP A 109 -2.43 -4.82 4.85
N GLY A 110 -2.36 -4.71 6.18
CA GLY A 110 -2.02 -5.81 7.06
C GLY A 110 -3.06 -6.94 7.13
N GLN A 111 -4.30 -6.73 6.70
CA GLN A 111 -5.29 -7.80 6.52
C GLN A 111 -5.16 -8.43 5.12
N LEU A 112 -4.95 -7.63 4.07
CA LEU A 112 -4.78 -8.12 2.71
C LEU A 112 -3.49 -8.95 2.56
N GLY A 113 -2.39 -8.56 3.20
CA GLY A 113 -1.14 -9.34 3.25
C GLY A 113 -1.22 -10.60 4.11
N ARG A 114 -2.26 -10.76 4.94
CA ARG A 114 -2.54 -11.98 5.72
C ARG A 114 -3.60 -12.88 5.11
N GLY A 115 -4.46 -12.36 4.23
CA GLY A 115 -5.54 -13.11 3.59
C GLY A 115 -5.14 -13.93 2.37
N THR A 116 -3.87 -13.93 1.94
CA THR A 116 -3.41 -14.71 0.78
C THR A 116 -2.48 -15.87 1.14
N LEU A 117 -2.39 -16.24 2.42
CA LEU A 117 -1.53 -17.32 2.92
C LEU A 117 -2.31 -18.28 3.83
N GLY A 118 -3.53 -18.65 3.43
CA GLY A 118 -4.35 -19.58 4.20
C GLY A 118 -5.79 -19.68 3.70
N GLU A 119 -5.96 -20.12 2.45
CA GLU A 119 -6.95 -21.13 2.04
C GLU A 119 -6.41 -21.82 0.77
#